data_AF-A0A0L8BQA5-F1
#
_entry.id   AF-A0A0L8BQA5-F1
#
_cell.length_a   1.000
_cell.length_b   1.000
_cell.length_c   1.000
_cell.angle_alpha   90.00
_cell.angle_beta   90.00
_cell.angle_gamma   90.00
#
_symmetry.space_group_name_H-M   'P 1'
#
loop_
_entity.id
_entity.type
_entity.pdbx_description
1 polymer ?
#
loop_
_entity_poly.entity_id
_entity_poly.type
_entity_poly.pdbx_seq_one_letter_code
_entity_poly.pdbx_strand_id
1 'polypeptide(L)'
;MADFLLLSEATPNHQEIKMAEGTDLAVAIATEVAKQIPVKDAYDDAVKPGAKQIGSVIEDLTKTLHLVLAPFQLTAALQDRFRQYIDTSIRRVPEANRIAPPPQILGPVLEGIRYEPEGTPIDEMFSQLLTSSMDSERVHNAHPAFPLLIKQISSDEALLLQAMWSRFKEGSAIRQQYTSDYDAAKNIFTGHHVEVDEIPRDGLTFPDNIEFYGQHLYALGLSAFYDSAKQEPLYANGRGEPQTGTRIFKELRLTDFGIKFMSAVAPQ
;
A
#
# COMPACT_ATOMS: atom_id res chain seq x y z
N MET A 1 -14.41 73.70 -14.41
CA MET A 1 -14.38 72.64 -13.38
C MET A 1 -13.21 71.73 -13.70
N ALA A 2 -12.25 71.68 -12.77
CA ALA A 2 -11.26 70.64 -12.46
C ALA A 2 -10.44 69.93 -13.58
N ASP A 3 -9.12 70.06 -13.43
CA ASP A 3 -8.05 69.15 -13.84
C ASP A 3 -8.31 67.67 -13.50
N PHE A 4 -7.82 66.76 -14.34
CA PHE A 4 -6.91 65.68 -13.90
C PHE A 4 -6.14 65.07 -15.09
N LEU A 5 -4.86 65.42 -15.17
CA LEU A 5 -3.78 64.75 -15.88
C LEU A 5 -3.25 63.64 -14.94
N LEU A 6 -2.96 62.42 -15.42
CA LEU A 6 -1.74 61.64 -15.12
C LEU A 6 -1.86 60.13 -15.46
N LEU A 7 -0.83 59.68 -16.19
CA LEU A 7 -0.06 58.42 -16.07
C LEU A 7 -0.65 57.09 -16.53
N SER A 8 -0.14 56.64 -17.69
CA SER A 8 0.75 55.48 -17.81
C SER A 8 0.93 54.64 -16.54
N GLU A 9 0.33 53.45 -16.52
CA GLU A 9 0.89 52.33 -15.77
C GLU A 9 1.03 51.12 -16.70
N ALA A 10 2.28 50.70 -16.85
CA ALA A 10 2.67 49.46 -17.48
C ALA A 10 1.99 48.29 -16.77
N THR A 11 1.37 47.40 -17.53
CA THR A 11 0.94 46.10 -17.01
C THR A 11 2.19 45.30 -16.60
N PRO A 12 2.30 44.84 -15.33
CA PRO A 12 3.39 43.98 -14.95
C PRO A 12 3.25 42.64 -15.66
N ASN A 13 4.33 42.23 -16.31
CA ASN A 13 4.54 40.92 -16.89
C ASN A 13 4.30 39.84 -15.82
N HIS A 14 3.11 39.22 -15.82
CA HIS A 14 2.86 37.99 -15.06
C HIS A 14 3.66 36.88 -15.77
N GLN A 15 4.92 36.72 -15.38
CA GLN A 15 5.55 35.42 -15.50
C GLN A 15 4.71 34.45 -14.67
N GLU A 16 4.00 33.56 -15.35
CA GLU A 16 3.29 32.43 -14.77
C GLU A 16 4.23 31.71 -13.79
N ILE A 17 4.02 31.92 -12.50
CA ILE A 17 4.46 30.98 -11.48
C ILE A 17 3.52 29.78 -11.64
N LYS A 18 3.87 28.86 -12.55
CA LYS A 18 3.27 27.53 -12.57
C LYS A 18 3.73 26.84 -11.29
N MET A 19 2.87 26.90 -10.28
CA MET A 19 2.96 26.04 -9.11
C MET A 19 2.89 24.59 -9.62
N ALA A 20 4.02 23.89 -9.59
CA ALA A 20 4.12 22.50 -9.98
C ALA A 20 3.25 21.64 -9.04
N GLU A 21 2.24 20.98 -9.61
CA GLU A 21 1.43 20.00 -8.90
C GLU A 21 2.30 18.84 -8.40
N GLY A 22 1.92 18.20 -7.29
CA GLY A 22 2.74 17.20 -6.58
C GLY A 22 3.24 16.02 -7.44
N THR A 23 2.57 15.73 -8.55
CA THR A 23 2.93 14.71 -9.54
C THR A 23 4.22 15.06 -10.30
N ASP A 24 4.44 16.33 -10.63
CA ASP A 24 5.60 16.81 -11.40
C ASP A 24 6.89 16.74 -10.57
N LEU A 25 6.77 16.99 -9.26
CA LEU A 25 7.86 16.89 -8.30
C LEU A 25 8.36 15.44 -8.14
N ALA A 26 7.46 14.48 -7.95
CA ALA A 26 7.84 13.07 -7.79
C ALA A 26 8.52 12.53 -9.05
N VAL A 27 8.01 12.92 -10.24
CA VAL A 27 8.61 12.58 -11.54
C VAL A 27 9.98 13.22 -11.70
N ALA A 28 10.14 14.47 -11.30
CA ALA A 28 11.41 15.18 -11.39
C ALA A 28 12.46 14.60 -10.41
N ILE A 29 12.06 14.24 -9.19
CA ILE A 29 12.91 13.54 -8.23
C ILE A 29 13.33 12.17 -8.78
N ALA A 30 12.36 11.37 -9.24
CA ALA A 30 12.60 10.06 -9.83
C ALA A 30 13.53 10.13 -11.06
N THR A 31 13.33 11.12 -11.93
CA THR A 31 14.14 11.34 -13.14
C THR A 31 15.57 11.72 -12.78
N GLU A 32 15.75 12.61 -11.82
CA GLU A 32 17.08 13.08 -11.43
C GLU A 32 17.85 12.00 -10.63
N VAL A 33 17.17 11.24 -9.77
CA VAL A 33 17.72 10.02 -9.15
C VAL A 33 18.11 9.01 -10.24
N ALA A 34 17.28 8.80 -11.26
CA ALA A 34 17.57 7.89 -12.36
C ALA A 34 18.77 8.33 -13.22
N LYS A 35 19.03 9.64 -13.38
CA LYS A 35 20.22 10.13 -14.10
C LYS A 35 21.53 9.85 -13.35
N GLN A 36 21.47 9.85 -12.02
CA GLN A 36 22.62 9.59 -11.16
C GLN A 36 22.86 8.09 -10.94
N ILE A 37 21.85 7.26 -11.19
CA ILE A 37 21.98 5.81 -11.22
C ILE A 37 22.40 5.41 -12.65
N PRO A 38 23.50 4.65 -12.86
CA PRO A 38 23.83 4.10 -14.17
C PRO A 38 22.76 3.08 -14.60
N VAL A 39 21.70 3.55 -15.27
CA VAL A 39 20.54 2.73 -15.66
C VAL A 39 20.91 1.58 -16.61
N LYS A 40 22.09 1.64 -17.24
CA LYS A 40 22.57 0.56 -18.13
C LYS A 40 23.28 -0.59 -17.43
N ASP A 41 23.72 -0.42 -16.18
CA ASP A 41 24.51 -1.46 -15.50
C ASP A 41 23.75 -2.07 -14.31
N ALA A 42 22.77 -1.38 -13.71
CA ALA A 42 22.09 -1.87 -12.51
C ALA A 42 21.13 -3.05 -12.75
N TYR A 43 20.54 -3.19 -13.94
CA TYR A 43 19.62 -4.30 -14.24
C TYR A 43 20.36 -5.56 -14.74
N ASP A 44 21.50 -5.38 -15.44
CA ASP A 44 22.31 -6.49 -15.96
C ASP A 44 23.36 -7.01 -14.96
N ASP A 45 23.88 -6.16 -14.05
CA ASP A 45 24.83 -6.60 -13.00
C ASP A 45 24.16 -7.02 -11.69
N ALA A 46 22.85 -6.78 -11.49
CA ALA A 46 22.09 -7.42 -10.40
C ALA A 46 22.05 -8.96 -10.54
N VAL A 47 22.40 -9.49 -11.72
CA VAL A 47 22.48 -10.93 -12.02
C VAL A 47 23.92 -11.45 -11.93
N LYS A 48 24.94 -10.59 -11.80
CA LYS A 48 26.35 -11.02 -11.73
C LYS A 48 26.90 -10.99 -10.30
N PRO A 49 27.58 -12.06 -9.85
CA PRO A 49 28.19 -12.11 -8.52
C PRO A 49 29.44 -11.22 -8.51
N GLY A 50 29.33 -10.02 -7.94
CA GLY A 50 30.43 -9.04 -7.99
C GLY A 50 30.24 -7.78 -7.15
N ALA A 51 29.92 -7.95 -5.87
CA ALA A 51 29.76 -6.89 -4.87
C ALA A 51 31.01 -6.00 -4.68
N LYS A 52 31.08 -4.84 -5.35
CA LYS A 52 32.18 -3.86 -5.11
C LYS A 52 31.79 -2.40 -4.94
N GLN A 53 30.51 -2.04 -4.86
CA GLN A 53 30.07 -0.63 -4.85
C GLN A 53 29.02 -0.30 -3.78
N ILE A 54 29.10 -0.98 -2.63
CA ILE A 54 28.07 -0.96 -1.59
C ILE A 54 28.10 0.30 -0.70
N GLY A 55 29.29 0.86 -0.42
CA GLY A 55 29.43 2.04 0.45
C GLY A 55 29.14 3.38 -0.24
N SER A 56 29.47 3.50 -1.53
CA SER A 56 29.24 4.74 -2.28
C SER A 56 27.77 4.98 -2.56
N VAL A 57 26.96 3.93 -2.80
CA VAL A 57 25.54 4.07 -3.16
C VAL A 57 24.70 4.78 -2.09
N ILE A 58 25.01 4.63 -0.79
CA ILE A 58 24.26 5.29 0.30
C ILE A 58 24.63 6.76 0.40
N GLU A 59 25.92 7.06 0.35
CA GLU A 59 26.43 8.42 0.38
C GLU A 59 25.98 9.17 -0.87
N ASP A 60 26.04 8.51 -2.03
CA ASP A 60 25.59 9.03 -3.32
C ASP A 60 24.08 9.18 -3.34
N LEU A 61 23.28 8.25 -2.81
CA LEU A 61 21.81 8.40 -2.77
C LEU A 61 21.41 9.57 -1.87
N THR A 62 22.03 9.72 -0.70
CA THR A 62 21.71 10.82 0.24
C THR A 62 22.14 12.17 -0.34
N LYS A 63 23.33 12.25 -0.95
CA LYS A 63 23.81 13.45 -1.65
C LYS A 63 22.98 13.74 -2.90
N THR A 64 22.59 12.70 -3.64
CA THR A 64 21.72 12.80 -4.81
C THR A 64 20.37 13.32 -4.39
N LEU A 65 19.74 12.76 -3.36
CA LEU A 65 18.49 13.27 -2.81
C LEU A 65 18.64 14.72 -2.36
N HIS A 66 19.73 15.09 -1.70
CA HIS A 66 19.97 16.47 -1.33
C HIS A 66 20.07 17.39 -2.55
N LEU A 67 20.80 16.98 -3.60
CA LEU A 67 20.96 17.71 -4.86
C LEU A 67 19.64 17.81 -5.65
N VAL A 68 18.90 16.71 -5.67
CA VAL A 68 17.62 16.55 -6.36
C VAL A 68 16.56 17.38 -5.64
N LEU A 69 16.54 17.37 -4.30
CA LEU A 69 15.57 18.13 -3.50
C LEU A 69 15.89 19.63 -3.39
N ALA A 70 17.16 20.02 -3.53
CA ALA A 70 17.62 21.41 -3.44
C ALA A 70 16.93 22.41 -4.39
N PRO A 71 16.69 22.11 -5.69
CA PRO A 71 16.00 23.04 -6.59
C PRO A 71 14.50 23.13 -6.31
N PHE A 72 13.91 22.15 -5.63
CA PHE A 72 12.50 22.20 -5.27
C PHE A 72 12.34 23.07 -4.02
N GLN A 73 11.61 24.19 -4.15
CA GLN A 73 11.24 25.09 -3.04
C GLN A 73 10.24 24.41 -2.08
N LEU A 74 10.60 23.24 -1.56
CA LEU A 74 9.85 22.54 -0.52
C LEU A 74 10.12 23.22 0.81
N THR A 75 9.17 23.09 1.73
CA THR A 75 9.42 23.49 3.12
C THR A 75 10.53 22.61 3.69
N ALA A 76 11.43 23.19 4.50
CA ALA A 76 12.53 22.45 5.12
C ALA A 76 12.05 21.17 5.83
N ALA A 77 10.90 21.26 6.51
CA ALA A 77 10.27 20.12 7.18
C ALA A 77 9.94 18.95 6.23
N LEU A 78 9.47 19.22 5.00
CA LEU A 78 9.14 18.16 4.06
C LEU A 78 10.39 17.52 3.45
N GLN A 79 11.42 18.31 3.19
CA GLN A 79 12.72 17.78 2.75
C GLN A 79 13.36 16.90 3.82
N ASP A 80 13.35 17.36 5.07
CA ASP A 80 13.86 16.60 6.22
C ASP A 80 13.08 15.29 6.40
N ARG A 81 11.75 15.35 6.27
CA ARG A 81 10.90 14.16 6.32
C ARG A 81 11.28 13.14 5.24
N PHE A 82 11.35 13.54 3.97
CA PHE A 82 11.72 12.62 2.89
C PHE A 82 13.12 12.01 3.10
N ARG A 83 14.08 12.84 3.53
CA ARG A 83 15.43 12.38 3.83
C ARG A 83 15.43 11.35 4.95
N GLN A 84 14.77 11.64 6.07
CA GLN A 84 14.70 10.74 7.22
C GLN A 84 14.00 9.44 6.86
N TYR A 85 12.96 9.50 6.04
CA TYR A 85 12.21 8.34 5.59
C TYR A 85 13.06 7.37 4.77
N ILE A 86 13.83 7.90 3.82
CA ILE A 86 14.74 7.09 2.99
C ILE A 86 15.90 6.55 3.83
N ASP A 87 16.52 7.39 4.66
CA ASP A 87 17.62 6.98 5.56
C ASP A 87 17.18 5.88 6.53
N THR A 88 15.98 5.98 7.11
CA THR A 88 15.43 4.95 7.99
C THR A 88 15.18 3.65 7.24
N SER A 89 14.59 3.73 6.04
CA SER A 89 14.24 2.55 5.23
C SER A 89 15.50 1.81 4.75
N ILE A 90 16.55 2.52 4.31
CA ILE A 90 17.78 1.87 3.84
C ILE A 90 18.59 1.24 4.98
N ARG A 91 18.52 1.82 6.20
CA ARG A 91 19.17 1.25 7.40
C ARG A 91 18.57 -0.09 7.82
N ARG A 92 17.31 -0.36 7.48
CA ARG A 92 16.66 -1.66 7.70
C ARG A 92 17.23 -2.77 6.79
N VAL A 93 17.92 -2.41 5.71
CA VAL A 93 18.54 -3.37 4.77
C VAL A 93 20.00 -3.65 5.16
N PRO A 94 20.47 -4.90 5.20
CA PRO A 94 21.88 -5.23 5.39
C PRO A 94 22.76 -4.56 4.33
N GLU A 95 23.91 -4.02 4.72
CA GLU A 95 24.79 -3.30 3.79
C GLU A 95 25.08 -4.08 2.51
N ALA A 96 25.42 -5.37 2.64
CA ALA A 96 25.72 -6.25 1.51
C ALA A 96 24.60 -6.36 0.46
N ASN A 97 23.35 -6.11 0.86
CA ASN A 97 22.17 -6.30 0.03
C ASN A 97 21.60 -4.97 -0.47
N ARG A 98 22.16 -3.82 -0.08
CA ARG A 98 21.62 -2.50 -0.42
C ARG A 98 21.78 -2.21 -1.91
N ILE A 99 20.68 -1.83 -2.54
CA ILE A 99 20.61 -1.34 -3.92
C ILE A 99 19.82 -0.04 -3.97
N ALA A 100 19.97 0.73 -5.05
CA ALA A 100 19.16 1.92 -5.26
C ALA A 100 17.69 1.52 -5.56
N PRO A 101 16.70 2.20 -4.97
CA PRO A 101 15.30 1.89 -5.24
C PRO A 101 14.93 2.28 -6.68
N PRO A 102 14.07 1.51 -7.36
CA PRO A 102 13.52 1.88 -8.65
C PRO A 102 12.78 3.23 -8.58
N PRO A 103 12.97 4.14 -9.54
CA PRO A 103 12.30 5.44 -9.54
C PRO A 103 10.77 5.35 -9.55
N GLN A 104 10.21 4.30 -10.18
CA GLN A 104 8.77 4.02 -10.23
C GLN A 104 8.18 3.65 -8.85
N ILE A 105 9.03 3.32 -7.87
CA ILE A 105 8.62 3.07 -6.49
C ILE A 105 8.92 4.29 -5.64
N LEU A 106 10.16 4.81 -5.71
CA LEU A 106 10.60 5.94 -4.89
C LEU A 106 9.69 7.17 -5.05
N GLY A 107 9.41 7.59 -6.28
CA GLY A 107 8.60 8.79 -6.54
C GLY A 107 7.19 8.67 -5.92
N PRO A 108 6.41 7.64 -6.29
CA PRO A 108 5.07 7.43 -5.72
C PRO A 108 5.04 7.22 -4.20
N VAL A 109 6.07 6.60 -3.61
CA VAL A 109 6.21 6.48 -2.15
C VAL A 109 6.36 7.86 -1.51
N LEU A 110 7.29 8.69 -2.01
CA LEU A 110 7.50 10.05 -1.48
C LEU A 110 6.24 10.92 -1.60
N GLU A 111 5.51 10.77 -2.70
CA GLU A 111 4.24 11.46 -2.88
C GLU A 111 3.17 10.96 -1.88
N GLY A 112 3.12 9.67 -1.59
CA GLY A 112 2.18 9.08 -0.62
C GLY A 112 2.44 9.56 0.81
N ILE A 113 3.69 9.48 1.27
CA ILE A 113 4.04 9.87 2.64
C ILE A 113 3.95 11.37 2.89
N ARG A 114 3.83 12.19 1.83
CA ARG A 114 3.70 13.65 1.96
C ARG A 114 2.53 14.06 2.86
N TYR A 115 1.43 13.32 2.80
CA TYR A 115 0.19 13.62 3.53
C TYR A 115 -0.16 12.59 4.61
N GLU A 116 0.54 11.45 4.63
CA GLU A 116 0.33 10.42 5.64
C GLU A 116 0.99 10.85 6.96
N PRO A 117 0.39 10.70 8.15
CA PRO A 117 1.10 10.89 9.42
C PRO A 117 2.14 9.80 9.67
N GLU A 118 3.22 10.11 10.39
CA GLU A 118 4.22 9.10 10.76
C GLU A 118 3.65 8.06 11.73
N GLY A 119 4.03 6.80 11.54
CA GLY A 119 3.65 5.70 12.44
C GLY A 119 2.24 5.14 12.26
N THR A 120 1.51 5.57 11.22
CA THR A 120 0.24 4.93 10.83
C THR A 120 0.51 3.58 10.14
N PRO A 121 -0.51 2.70 10.04
CA PRO A 121 -0.38 1.47 9.26
C PRO A 121 0.04 1.71 7.80
N ILE A 122 -0.44 2.81 7.19
CA ILE A 122 -0.14 3.18 5.80
C ILE A 122 1.31 3.67 5.67
N ASP A 123 1.79 4.49 6.62
CA ASP A 123 3.18 4.95 6.68
C ASP A 123 4.15 3.76 6.79
N GLU A 124 3.83 2.76 7.62
CA GLU A 124 4.64 1.55 7.73
C GLU A 124 4.61 0.71 6.44
N MET A 125 3.46 0.60 5.75
CA MET A 125 3.37 -0.11 4.46
C MET A 125 4.25 0.53 3.38
N PHE A 126 4.25 1.86 3.29
CA PHE A 126 5.16 2.57 2.38
C PHE A 126 6.64 2.33 2.77
N SER A 127 6.95 2.28 4.06
CA SER A 127 8.32 2.10 4.54
C SER A 127 8.83 0.70 4.22
N GLN A 128 7.99 -0.32 4.42
CA GLN A 128 8.29 -1.71 4.07
C GLN A 128 8.44 -1.89 2.56
N LEU A 129 7.60 -1.22 1.76
CA LEU A 129 7.72 -1.27 0.30
C LEU A 129 9.04 -0.67 -0.17
N LEU A 130 9.39 0.52 0.35
CA LEU A 130 10.63 1.19 0.01
C LEU A 130 11.84 0.36 0.46
N THR A 131 11.81 -0.17 1.68
CA THR A 131 12.83 -1.09 2.21
C THR A 131 13.01 -2.31 1.29
N SER A 132 11.91 -2.98 0.92
CA SER A 132 11.93 -4.13 0.00
C SER A 132 12.53 -3.77 -1.37
N SER A 133 12.30 -2.55 -1.85
CA SER A 133 12.83 -2.07 -3.14
C SER A 133 14.33 -1.75 -3.11
N MET A 134 14.90 -1.57 -1.92
CA MET A 134 16.32 -1.29 -1.70
C MET A 134 17.14 -2.51 -1.28
N ASP A 135 16.51 -3.69 -1.21
CA ASP A 135 17.13 -4.95 -0.84
C ASP A 135 17.19 -5.89 -2.05
N SER A 136 18.41 -6.23 -2.49
CA SER A 136 18.65 -7.11 -3.64
C SER A 136 17.97 -8.49 -3.52
N GLU A 137 17.75 -9.00 -2.31
CA GLU A 137 17.05 -10.28 -2.11
C GLU A 137 15.54 -10.13 -2.22
N ARG A 138 14.99 -8.94 -1.94
CA ARG A 138 13.54 -8.69 -1.85
C ARG A 138 12.99 -7.82 -2.97
N VAL A 139 13.84 -7.21 -3.79
CA VAL A 139 13.44 -6.28 -4.87
C VAL A 139 12.43 -6.89 -5.83
N HIS A 140 12.51 -8.21 -6.05
CA HIS A 140 11.56 -8.97 -6.88
C HIS A 140 10.13 -9.03 -6.30
N ASN A 141 9.92 -8.60 -5.05
CA ASN A 141 8.60 -8.44 -4.42
C ASN A 141 8.07 -7.01 -4.54
N ALA A 142 8.94 -6.01 -4.70
CA ALA A 142 8.56 -4.61 -4.75
C ALA A 142 8.00 -4.23 -6.14
N HIS A 143 6.72 -4.51 -6.37
CA HIS A 143 6.09 -4.25 -7.67
C HIS A 143 5.74 -2.74 -7.84
N PRO A 144 5.97 -2.12 -9.01
CA PRO A 144 5.70 -0.69 -9.24
C PRO A 144 4.25 -0.23 -9.04
N ALA A 145 3.28 -1.16 -9.04
CA ALA A 145 1.88 -0.85 -8.79
C ALA A 145 1.55 -0.68 -7.28
N PHE A 146 2.39 -1.22 -6.40
CA PHE A 146 2.09 -1.29 -4.97
C PHE A 146 2.02 0.07 -4.27
N PRO A 147 2.82 1.09 -4.61
CA PRO A 147 2.63 2.42 -4.03
C PRO A 147 1.22 2.98 -4.30
N LEU A 148 0.67 2.73 -5.48
CA LEU A 148 -0.67 3.19 -5.85
C LEU A 148 -1.76 2.41 -5.12
N LEU A 149 -1.56 1.11 -4.88
CA LEU A 149 -2.48 0.32 -4.06
C LEU A 149 -2.47 0.75 -2.61
N ILE A 150 -1.31 1.05 -2.02
CA ILE A 150 -1.23 1.57 -0.65
C ILE A 150 -2.03 2.87 -0.53
N LYS A 151 -1.95 3.79 -1.51
CA LYS A 151 -2.76 5.02 -1.53
C LYS A 151 -4.27 4.79 -1.60
N GLN A 152 -4.71 3.59 -2.01
CA GLN A 152 -6.13 3.23 -2.08
C GLN A 152 -6.61 2.49 -0.83
N ILE A 153 -5.73 2.16 0.12
CA ILE A 153 -6.09 1.41 1.32
C ILE A 153 -6.24 2.37 2.52
N SER A 154 -7.27 2.16 3.33
CA SER A 154 -7.45 2.85 4.61
C SER A 154 -6.66 2.20 5.75
N SER A 155 -6.41 2.93 6.84
CA SER A 155 -5.71 2.38 8.01
C SER A 155 -6.39 1.14 8.59
N ASP A 156 -7.73 1.11 8.64
CA ASP A 156 -8.48 -0.05 9.15
C ASP A 156 -8.32 -1.27 8.23
N GLU A 157 -8.38 -1.07 6.91
CA GLU A 157 -8.13 -2.12 5.92
C GLU A 157 -6.68 -2.66 5.98
N ALA A 158 -5.71 -1.78 6.22
CA ALA A 158 -4.31 -2.18 6.43
C ALA A 158 -4.18 -3.11 7.66
N LEU A 159 -4.88 -2.82 8.76
CA LEU A 159 -4.92 -3.69 9.94
C LEU A 159 -5.56 -5.04 9.63
N LEU A 160 -6.63 -5.07 8.84
CA LEU A 160 -7.24 -6.34 8.38
C LEU A 160 -6.27 -7.17 7.54
N LEU A 161 -5.56 -6.53 6.60
CA LEU A 161 -4.55 -7.21 5.79
C LEU A 161 -3.41 -7.76 6.66
N GLN A 162 -2.96 -7.02 7.68
CA GLN A 162 -1.95 -7.50 8.64
C GLN A 162 -2.44 -8.70 9.44
N ALA A 163 -3.71 -8.71 9.87
CA ALA A 163 -4.31 -9.85 10.55
C ALA A 163 -4.38 -11.09 9.63
N MET A 164 -4.82 -10.91 8.38
CA MET A 164 -4.82 -12.00 7.39
C MET A 164 -3.41 -12.52 7.10
N TRP A 165 -2.42 -11.63 6.99
CA TRP A 165 -1.02 -11.99 6.78
C TRP A 165 -0.46 -12.80 7.95
N SER A 166 -0.80 -12.43 9.17
CA SER A 166 -0.37 -13.16 10.38
C SER A 166 -0.96 -14.57 10.39
N ARG A 167 -2.26 -14.72 10.12
CA ARG A 167 -2.92 -16.03 9.98
C ARG A 167 -2.30 -16.88 8.88
N PHE A 168 -2.02 -16.28 7.73
CA PHE A 168 -1.35 -16.95 6.61
C PHE A 168 0.03 -17.50 7.01
N LYS A 169 0.85 -16.69 7.70
CA LYS A 169 2.16 -17.15 8.21
C LYS A 169 2.06 -18.29 9.22
N GLU A 170 0.97 -18.33 10.00
CA GLU A 170 0.67 -19.41 10.96
C GLU A 170 0.06 -20.66 10.31
N GLY A 171 -0.21 -20.65 9.00
CA GLY A 171 -0.91 -21.73 8.31
C GLY A 171 -2.39 -21.85 8.67
N SER A 172 -3.01 -20.74 9.10
CA SER A 172 -4.42 -20.65 9.46
C SER A 172 -5.14 -19.54 8.66
N ALA A 173 -6.45 -19.37 8.90
CA ALA A 173 -7.26 -18.36 8.24
C ALA A 173 -8.33 -17.81 9.19
N ILE A 174 -8.92 -16.68 8.83
CA ILE A 174 -10.02 -16.05 9.57
C ILE A 174 -11.32 -16.74 9.16
N ARG A 175 -12.00 -17.41 10.09
CA ARG A 175 -13.23 -18.15 9.79
C ARG A 175 -14.47 -17.30 9.96
N GLN A 176 -15.46 -17.58 9.12
CA GLN A 176 -16.82 -17.10 9.26
C GLN A 176 -17.78 -18.26 8.98
N GLN A 177 -18.81 -18.40 9.81
CA GLN A 177 -19.84 -19.40 9.66
C GLN A 177 -21.18 -18.74 9.88
N TYR A 178 -22.13 -19.04 9.01
CA TYR A 178 -23.47 -18.50 9.11
C TYR A 178 -24.49 -19.48 8.55
N THR A 179 -25.74 -19.30 8.97
CA THR A 179 -26.88 -20.01 8.43
C THR A 179 -27.81 -19.08 7.66
N SER A 180 -28.47 -19.65 6.68
CA SER A 180 -29.55 -19.01 5.95
C SER A 180 -30.79 -19.90 5.99
N ASP A 181 -31.92 -19.28 6.30
CA ASP A 181 -33.21 -19.94 6.39
C ASP A 181 -33.80 -20.11 4.98
N TYR A 182 -34.46 -21.23 4.74
CA TYR A 182 -35.14 -21.49 3.49
C TYR A 182 -36.56 -20.89 3.50
N ASP A 183 -36.79 -19.85 2.69
CA ASP A 183 -38.12 -19.30 2.45
C ASP A 183 -38.82 -20.13 1.38
N ALA A 184 -39.65 -21.08 1.83
CA ALA A 184 -40.39 -21.98 0.95
C ALA A 184 -41.40 -21.26 0.03
N ALA A 185 -41.92 -20.10 0.43
CA ALA A 185 -42.88 -19.34 -0.38
C ALA A 185 -42.20 -18.65 -1.56
N LYS A 186 -40.94 -18.23 -1.38
CA LYS A 186 -40.15 -17.55 -2.43
C LYS A 186 -39.13 -18.46 -3.12
N ASN A 187 -38.95 -19.69 -2.63
CA ASN A 187 -37.95 -20.65 -3.11
C ASN A 187 -36.52 -20.08 -3.13
N ILE A 188 -36.14 -19.39 -2.06
CA ILE A 188 -34.81 -18.78 -1.88
C ILE A 188 -34.31 -18.98 -0.45
N PHE A 189 -33.00 -18.98 -0.27
CA PHE A 189 -32.40 -18.83 1.06
C PHE A 189 -32.34 -17.35 1.43
N THR A 190 -32.77 -17.04 2.65
CA THR A 190 -32.82 -15.67 3.18
C THR A 190 -32.34 -15.65 4.62
N GLY A 191 -31.97 -14.47 5.11
CA GLY A 191 -31.37 -14.34 6.43
C GLY A 191 -29.90 -14.72 6.43
N HIS A 192 -29.18 -14.10 7.36
CA HIS A 192 -27.76 -14.29 7.57
C HIS A 192 -27.52 -14.30 9.07
N HIS A 193 -27.63 -15.49 9.67
CA HIS A 193 -27.43 -15.66 11.11
C HIS A 193 -26.01 -16.14 11.34
N VAL A 194 -25.17 -15.26 11.86
CA VAL A 194 -23.76 -15.53 12.11
C VAL A 194 -23.62 -16.47 13.31
N GLU A 195 -22.97 -17.62 13.11
CA GLU A 195 -22.64 -18.60 14.15
C GLU A 195 -21.18 -18.47 14.60
N VAL A 196 -20.26 -18.16 13.67
CA VAL A 196 -18.83 -17.92 13.95
C VAL A 196 -18.39 -16.69 13.16
N ASP A 197 -17.70 -15.78 13.83
CA ASP A 197 -17.08 -14.61 13.21
C ASP A 197 -15.75 -14.32 13.90
N GLU A 198 -14.66 -14.66 13.21
CA GLU A 198 -13.30 -14.38 13.66
C GLU A 198 -12.72 -13.11 13.04
N ILE A 199 -13.52 -12.32 12.31
CA ILE A 199 -13.04 -11.10 11.65
C ILE A 199 -12.66 -10.08 12.75
N PRO A 200 -11.39 -9.65 12.79
CA PRO A 200 -10.90 -8.80 13.86
C PRO A 200 -11.51 -7.41 13.73
N ARG A 201 -12.05 -6.92 14.85
CA ARG A 201 -12.60 -5.57 14.99
C ARG A 201 -11.85 -4.74 16.03
N ASP A 202 -11.11 -5.41 16.90
CA ASP A 202 -10.29 -4.76 17.92
C ASP A 202 -9.20 -3.91 17.27
N GLY A 203 -9.11 -2.65 17.68
CA GLY A 203 -8.12 -1.70 17.17
C GLY A 203 -8.52 -0.98 15.87
N LEU A 204 -9.66 -1.33 15.25
CA LEU A 204 -10.19 -0.55 14.13
C LEU A 204 -10.76 0.78 14.62
N THR A 205 -10.59 1.82 13.81
CA THR A 205 -11.15 3.14 14.07
C THR A 205 -12.66 3.13 13.87
N PHE A 206 -13.14 2.46 12.82
CA PHE A 206 -14.56 2.33 12.50
C PHE A 206 -14.93 0.86 12.25
N PRO A 207 -15.10 0.05 13.32
CA PRO A 207 -15.38 -1.38 13.20
C PRO A 207 -16.70 -1.70 12.50
N ASP A 208 -17.67 -0.78 12.49
CA ASP A 208 -18.96 -0.96 11.81
C ASP A 208 -18.83 -1.02 10.27
N ASN A 209 -17.71 -0.55 9.72
CA ASN A 209 -17.45 -0.56 8.27
C ASN A 209 -16.81 -1.87 7.79
N ILE A 210 -16.71 -2.90 8.63
CA ILE A 210 -15.96 -4.14 8.34
C ILE A 210 -16.40 -4.82 7.04
N GLU A 211 -17.70 -4.83 6.74
CA GLU A 211 -18.24 -5.40 5.50
C GLU A 211 -17.77 -4.62 4.28
N PHE A 212 -17.79 -3.29 4.36
CA PHE A 212 -17.30 -2.41 3.31
C PHE A 212 -15.79 -2.60 3.08
N TYR A 213 -14.99 -2.65 4.15
CA TYR A 213 -13.56 -2.92 4.07
C TYR A 213 -13.26 -4.25 3.38
N GLY A 214 -14.00 -5.31 3.72
CA GLY A 214 -13.88 -6.60 3.06
C GLY A 214 -14.21 -6.53 1.56
N GLN A 215 -15.28 -5.83 1.18
CA GLN A 215 -15.68 -5.65 -0.23
C GLN A 215 -14.65 -4.84 -1.02
N HIS A 216 -14.11 -3.79 -0.43
CA HIS A 216 -13.12 -2.95 -1.09
C HIS A 216 -11.79 -3.69 -1.27
N LEU A 217 -11.29 -4.38 -0.25
CA LEU A 217 -10.10 -5.24 -0.37
C LEU A 217 -10.29 -6.36 -1.40
N TYR A 218 -11.50 -6.90 -1.53
CA TYR A 218 -11.86 -7.84 -2.60
C TYR A 218 -11.83 -7.17 -3.98
N ALA A 219 -12.35 -5.95 -4.12
CA ALA A 219 -12.32 -5.19 -5.38
C ALA A 219 -10.88 -4.82 -5.82
N LEU A 220 -9.98 -4.58 -4.86
CA LEU A 220 -8.54 -4.42 -5.11
C LEU A 220 -7.82 -5.75 -5.40
N GLY A 221 -8.54 -6.88 -5.27
CA GLY A 221 -8.01 -8.21 -5.49
C GLY A 221 -7.06 -8.69 -4.39
N LEU A 222 -7.06 -8.08 -3.20
CA LEU A 222 -6.12 -8.38 -2.11
C LEU A 222 -6.63 -9.49 -1.19
N SER A 223 -7.93 -9.57 -0.96
CA SER A 223 -8.55 -10.60 -0.10
C SER A 223 -9.81 -11.18 -0.74
N ALA A 224 -10.23 -12.35 -0.28
CA ALA A 224 -11.49 -12.96 -0.69
C ALA A 224 -12.00 -13.94 0.37
N PHE A 225 -13.31 -14.22 0.32
CA PHE A 225 -13.93 -15.31 1.07
C PHE A 225 -13.93 -16.59 0.23
N TYR A 226 -13.40 -17.67 0.80
CA TYR A 226 -13.37 -18.99 0.20
C TYR A 226 -14.26 -19.96 0.98
N ASP A 227 -14.91 -20.90 0.29
CA ASP A 227 -15.57 -22.01 0.97
C ASP A 227 -14.52 -22.89 1.66
N SER A 228 -14.65 -23.09 2.97
CA SER A 228 -13.73 -23.92 3.76
C SER A 228 -14.23 -25.34 3.99
N ALA A 229 -15.53 -25.56 3.84
CA ALA A 229 -16.15 -26.88 3.93
C ALA A 229 -17.37 -26.98 3.01
N LYS A 230 -17.87 -28.21 2.83
CA LYS A 230 -19.15 -28.42 2.15
C LYS A 230 -20.25 -27.78 2.98
N GLN A 231 -21.17 -27.08 2.32
CA GLN A 231 -22.35 -26.56 2.97
C GLN A 231 -23.18 -27.70 3.57
N GLU A 232 -23.77 -27.43 4.73
CA GLU A 232 -24.57 -28.40 5.47
C GLU A 232 -26.06 -28.04 5.37
N PRO A 233 -26.91 -28.91 4.80
CA PRO A 233 -28.34 -28.69 4.82
C PRO A 233 -28.88 -28.84 6.25
N LEU A 234 -29.72 -27.89 6.66
CA LEU A 234 -30.44 -27.91 7.93
C LEU A 234 -31.84 -28.46 7.71
N TYR A 235 -32.34 -29.24 8.66
CA TYR A 235 -33.63 -29.92 8.57
C TYR A 235 -34.45 -29.66 9.81
N ALA A 236 -35.78 -29.60 9.67
CA ALA A 236 -36.70 -29.35 10.79
C ALA A 236 -36.51 -30.36 11.93
N ASN A 237 -36.43 -31.66 11.61
CA ASN A 237 -36.34 -32.75 12.60
C ASN A 237 -35.39 -33.88 12.13
N GLY A 238 -34.27 -33.53 11.51
CA GLY A 238 -33.24 -34.48 11.10
C GLY A 238 -33.30 -34.92 9.63
N ARG A 239 -32.37 -35.79 9.26
CA ARG A 239 -32.11 -36.15 7.85
C ARG A 239 -33.29 -36.92 7.24
N GLY A 240 -33.84 -36.40 6.14
CA GLY A 240 -34.99 -36.98 5.43
C GLY A 240 -36.26 -36.12 5.51
N GLU A 241 -36.29 -35.15 6.41
CA GLU A 241 -37.33 -34.12 6.47
C GLU A 241 -37.08 -32.99 5.46
N PRO A 242 -38.04 -32.08 5.24
CA PRO A 242 -37.81 -30.90 4.41
C PRO A 242 -36.64 -30.07 4.91
N GLN A 243 -35.78 -29.64 3.98
CA GLN A 243 -34.70 -28.72 4.26
C GLN A 243 -35.29 -27.37 4.72
N THR A 244 -34.82 -26.88 5.86
CA THR A 244 -35.25 -25.61 6.45
C THR A 244 -34.20 -24.52 6.33
N GLY A 245 -32.98 -24.87 5.94
CA GLY A 245 -31.91 -23.91 5.79
C GLY A 245 -30.62 -24.53 5.28
N THR A 246 -29.58 -23.74 5.23
CA THR A 246 -28.22 -24.18 4.91
C THR A 246 -27.23 -23.50 5.85
N ARG A 247 -26.20 -24.22 6.25
CA ARG A 247 -25.04 -23.69 6.97
C ARG A 247 -23.87 -23.60 6.01
N ILE A 248 -23.21 -22.45 6.04
CA ILE A 248 -22.14 -22.09 5.12
C ILE A 248 -20.88 -21.80 5.93
N PHE A 249 -19.75 -22.32 5.46
CA PHE A 249 -18.43 -22.19 6.08
C PHE A 249 -17.51 -21.43 5.15
N LYS A 250 -17.07 -20.26 5.59
CA LYS A 250 -16.19 -19.38 4.82
C LYS A 250 -14.89 -19.13 5.57
N GLU A 251 -13.84 -18.87 4.82
CA GLU A 251 -12.59 -18.35 5.31
C GLU A 251 -12.19 -17.11 4.53
N LEU A 252 -11.94 -16.02 5.24
CA LEU A 252 -11.36 -14.80 4.71
C LEU A 252 -9.84 -14.98 4.64
N ARG A 253 -9.29 -14.91 3.42
CA ARG A 253 -7.87 -15.12 3.14
C ARG A 253 -7.35 -14.07 2.17
N LEU A 254 -6.04 -13.87 2.18
CA LEU A 254 -5.36 -13.17 1.09
C LEU A 254 -5.48 -13.97 -0.20
N THR A 255 -5.61 -13.28 -1.34
CA THR A 255 -5.43 -13.89 -2.66
C THR A 255 -3.95 -14.11 -2.94
N ASP A 256 -3.59 -14.80 -4.04
CA ASP A 256 -2.18 -14.88 -4.47
C ASP A 256 -1.56 -13.50 -4.71
N PHE A 257 -2.35 -12.56 -5.25
CA PHE A 257 -1.94 -11.17 -5.42
C PHE A 257 -1.77 -10.46 -4.07
N GLY A 258 -2.70 -10.68 -3.13
CA GLY A 258 -2.62 -10.17 -1.77
C GLY A 258 -1.41 -10.69 -1.00
N ILE A 259 -1.06 -11.97 -1.16
CA ILE A 259 0.15 -12.58 -0.58
C ILE A 259 1.39 -11.88 -1.15
N LYS A 260 1.47 -11.69 -2.48
CA LYS A 260 2.58 -10.98 -3.10
C LYS A 260 2.67 -9.52 -2.62
N PHE A 261 1.55 -8.83 -2.51
CA PHE A 261 1.46 -7.48 -1.96
C PHE A 261 1.97 -7.43 -0.52
N MET A 262 1.42 -8.24 0.37
CA MET A 262 1.81 -8.29 1.79
C MET A 262 3.26 -8.72 1.98
N SER A 263 3.82 -9.57 1.12
CA SER A 263 5.25 -9.92 1.18
C SER A 263 6.19 -8.71 0.98
N ALA A 264 5.72 -7.65 0.31
CA ALA A 264 6.49 -6.43 0.07
C ALA A 264 6.23 -5.34 1.12
N VAL A 265 5.03 -5.30 1.72
CA VAL A 265 4.55 -4.17 2.52
C VAL A 265 4.27 -4.51 3.99
N ALA A 266 4.27 -5.80 4.36
CA ALA A 266 4.07 -6.20 5.75
C ALA A 266 5.35 -6.02 6.58
N PRO A 267 5.22 -5.73 7.88
CA PRO A 267 6.34 -5.83 8.82
C PRO A 267 6.92 -7.25 8.81
N GLN A 268 8.26 -7.34 8.83
CA GLN A 268 8.98 -8.61 8.93
C GLN A 268 9.10 -9.08 10.38
#